data_AF-A0A6A6PCF8-F1
#
_entry.id   AF-A0A6A6PCF8-F1
#
_cell.length_a   1.000
_cell.length_b   1.000
_cell.length_c   1.000
_cell.angle_alpha   90.00
_cell.angle_beta   90.00
_cell.angle_gamma   90.00
#
_symmetry.space_group_name_H-M   'P 1'
#
loop_
_entity.id
_entity.type
_entity.pdbx_description
1 polymer ?
#
loop_
_entity_poly.entity_id
_entity_poly.type
_entity_poly.pdbx_seq_one_letter_code
_entity_poly.pdbx_strand_id
1 'polypeptide(L)'
;MGEAGELGARRGDVMGKSVLIALRFGSPHVFLAEGQLGQSSSRTKLLKSAIIAALPRVLSRPGTQYKLRQTNLVTTDLDGLERRRGPGRSNAAPAGWRRYATDSSRPHLGATPLGSDLRDAKMASKSGVKTEAEKENTGNKDEEEGQEKEEGSLARKRRKLVADGRFGAAEDGDDLMMQRFDAFISDPFPAIQRGGNSGASRPQARNETSAEQSIELPDWAPDVRLSFQGTHLFAGMRQLVEEGVVDGRKMPGWMTGEADVSVGAVKDGRMKTWY
;
A
#
# COMPACT_ATOMS: atom_id res chain seq x y z
N MET A 1 11.99 75.03 -19.29
CA MET A 1 12.88 73.84 -19.21
C MET A 1 12.50 73.12 -17.93
N GLY A 2 11.60 72.14 -18.03
CA GLY A 2 10.98 71.48 -16.89
C GLY A 2 11.09 69.96 -17.01
N GLU A 3 11.62 69.38 -15.95
CA GLU A 3 11.49 68.01 -15.43
C GLU A 3 11.68 66.79 -16.34
N ALA A 4 12.75 66.05 -16.01
CA ALA A 4 12.91 64.63 -16.28
C ALA A 4 11.91 63.82 -15.45
N GLY A 5 10.96 63.16 -16.13
CA GLY A 5 10.08 62.17 -15.54
C GLY A 5 10.72 60.78 -15.61
N GLU A 6 11.41 60.41 -14.55
CA GLU A 6 11.88 59.06 -14.26
C GLU A 6 10.67 58.12 -14.13
N LEU A 7 10.41 57.29 -15.14
CA LEU A 7 9.35 56.28 -15.09
C LEU A 7 9.80 55.13 -14.19
N GLY A 8 9.49 55.31 -12.91
CA GLY A 8 9.72 54.37 -11.84
C GLY A 8 9.23 52.95 -12.16
N ALA A 9 10.13 52.01 -11.92
CA ALA A 9 9.87 50.60 -11.83
C ALA A 9 8.70 50.32 -10.87
N ARG A 10 7.58 49.87 -11.42
CA ARG A 10 6.55 49.14 -10.67
C ARG A 10 6.47 47.70 -11.16
N ARG A 11 7.56 46.94 -11.00
CA ARG A 11 7.45 45.48 -10.84
C ARG A 11 7.20 45.19 -9.36
N GLY A 12 5.97 45.46 -8.94
CA GLY A 12 5.43 44.76 -7.78
C GLY A 12 5.15 43.34 -8.24
N ASP A 13 6.15 42.48 -8.16
CA ASP A 13 5.97 41.04 -8.39
C ASP A 13 5.09 40.52 -7.24
N VAL A 14 3.77 40.55 -7.45
CA VAL A 14 2.83 39.87 -6.57
C VAL A 14 3.12 38.39 -6.80
N MET A 15 3.97 37.80 -5.95
CA MET A 15 4.37 36.40 -6.03
C MET A 15 3.12 35.53 -6.23
N GLY A 16 2.87 35.18 -7.49
CA GLY A 16 1.61 34.61 -7.92
C GLY A 16 1.51 33.21 -7.36
N LYS A 17 0.46 32.91 -6.60
CA LYS A 17 0.19 31.54 -6.18
C LYS A 17 -0.07 30.70 -7.43
N SER A 18 0.84 29.77 -7.72
CA SER A 18 0.75 28.88 -8.86
C SER A 18 0.07 27.56 -8.48
N VAL A 19 -0.55 26.92 -9.46
CA VAL A 19 -1.03 25.54 -9.36
C VAL A 19 -0.21 24.74 -10.36
N LEU A 20 0.55 23.77 -9.87
CA LEU A 20 1.36 22.90 -10.72
C LEU A 20 0.55 21.66 -11.10
N ILE A 21 0.56 21.36 -12.39
CA ILE A 21 -0.10 20.20 -12.98
C ILE A 21 0.95 19.46 -13.78
N ALA A 22 1.12 18.18 -13.52
CA ALA A 22 2.00 17.31 -14.31
C ALA A 22 1.13 16.32 -15.10
N LEU A 23 1.36 16.31 -16.41
CA LEU A 23 0.77 15.37 -17.36
C LEU A 23 1.90 14.51 -17.90
N ARG A 24 1.81 13.20 -17.68
CA ARG A 24 2.80 12.25 -18.20
C ARG A 24 2.24 11.55 -19.42
N PHE A 25 2.99 11.57 -20.52
CA PHE A 25 2.63 10.79 -21.70
C PHE A 25 2.61 9.30 -21.37
N GLY A 26 1.51 8.62 -21.73
CA GLY A 26 1.34 7.18 -21.52
C GLY A 26 0.61 6.78 -20.23
N SER A 27 0.26 7.71 -19.34
CA SER A 27 -0.63 7.43 -18.20
C SER A 27 -1.98 8.15 -18.32
N PRO A 28 -3.09 7.54 -17.88
CA PRO A 28 -4.40 8.20 -17.83
C PRO A 28 -4.56 9.07 -16.56
N HIS A 29 -3.46 9.48 -15.94
CA HIS A 29 -3.45 10.11 -14.62
C HIS A 29 -2.87 11.52 -14.70
N VAL A 30 -3.54 12.46 -14.05
CA VAL A 30 -3.14 13.86 -13.94
C VAL A 30 -2.71 14.11 -12.51
N PHE A 31 -1.49 14.59 -12.33
CA PHE A 31 -0.96 14.86 -10.99
C PHE A 31 -1.10 16.34 -10.70
N LEU A 32 -1.63 16.66 -9.51
CA LEU A 32 -1.79 18.03 -9.04
C LEU A 32 -0.98 18.20 -7.77
N ALA A 33 -0.12 19.21 -7.74
CA ALA A 33 0.54 19.58 -6.49
C ALA A 33 -0.48 20.14 -5.51
N GLU A 34 -0.49 19.60 -4.29
CA GLU A 34 -1.25 20.15 -3.19
C GLU A 34 -0.33 21.01 -2.33
N GLY A 35 -0.74 22.25 -2.06
CA GLY A 35 -0.03 23.09 -1.10
C GLY A 35 -0.12 22.49 0.31
N GLN A 36 0.88 22.72 1.15
CA GLN A 36 0.91 22.16 2.50
C GLN A 36 -0.37 22.45 3.29
N LEU A 37 -0.81 21.44 4.04
CA LEU A 37 -2.02 21.45 4.86
C LEU A 37 -1.99 22.66 5.80
N GLY A 38 -2.91 23.62 5.60
CA GLY A 38 -3.03 24.82 6.43
C GLY A 38 -2.70 26.16 5.75
N GLN A 39 -2.04 26.16 4.58
CA GLN A 39 -1.66 27.41 3.88
C GLN A 39 -2.32 27.62 2.51
N SER A 40 -3.17 26.68 2.04
CA SER A 40 -3.91 26.86 0.79
C SER A 40 -4.99 27.92 0.96
N SER A 41 -4.73 29.12 0.44
CA SER A 41 -5.71 30.20 0.44
C SER A 41 -7.00 29.79 -0.29
N SER A 42 -8.14 30.33 0.13
CA SER A 42 -9.42 30.11 -0.54
C SER A 42 -9.34 30.30 -2.06
N ARG A 43 -8.58 31.32 -2.52
CA ARG A 43 -8.36 31.60 -3.94
C ARG A 43 -7.65 30.47 -4.70
N THR A 44 -6.67 29.79 -4.10
CA THR A 44 -5.97 28.66 -4.74
C THR A 44 -6.86 27.43 -4.82
N LYS A 45 -7.73 27.21 -3.82
CA LYS A 45 -8.74 26.14 -3.87
C LYS A 45 -9.76 26.38 -4.99
N LEU A 46 -10.26 27.61 -5.10
CA LEU A 46 -11.16 28.01 -6.18
C LEU A 46 -10.51 27.85 -7.56
N LEU A 47 -9.27 28.33 -7.71
CA LEU A 47 -8.51 28.16 -8.95
C LEU A 47 -8.32 26.68 -9.30
N LYS A 48 -7.91 25.85 -8.33
CA LYS A 48 -7.79 24.39 -8.50
C LYS A 48 -9.13 23.79 -8.96
N SER A 49 -10.24 24.16 -8.33
CA SER A 49 -11.57 23.65 -8.70
C SER A 49 -11.99 24.07 -10.13
N ALA A 50 -11.72 25.31 -10.51
CA ALA A 50 -12.01 25.82 -11.86
C ALA A 50 -11.16 25.11 -12.92
N ILE A 51 -9.88 24.87 -12.62
CA ILE A 51 -8.97 24.10 -13.49
C ILE A 51 -9.45 22.66 -13.63
N ILE A 52 -9.81 21.99 -12.53
CA ILE A 52 -10.33 20.60 -12.56
C ILE A 52 -11.62 20.53 -13.40
N ALA A 53 -12.49 21.53 -13.33
CA ALA A 53 -13.70 21.59 -14.16
C ALA A 53 -13.40 21.86 -15.65
N ALA A 54 -12.33 22.61 -15.95
CA ALA A 54 -11.92 22.94 -17.31
C ALA A 54 -11.13 21.82 -18.01
N LEU A 55 -10.30 21.08 -17.26
CA LEU A 55 -9.42 20.02 -17.78
C LEU A 55 -10.13 19.00 -18.69
N PRO A 56 -11.28 18.41 -18.30
CA PRO A 56 -11.96 17.47 -19.17
C PRO A 56 -12.40 18.12 -20.48
N ARG A 57 -12.81 19.40 -20.47
CA ARG A 57 -13.20 20.13 -21.69
C ARG A 57 -12.01 20.38 -22.62
N VAL A 58 -10.85 20.73 -22.05
CA VAL A 58 -9.63 21.03 -22.81
C VAL A 58 -9.00 19.77 -23.40
N LEU A 59 -9.05 18.65 -22.68
CA LEU A 59 -8.49 17.38 -23.13
C LEU A 59 -9.42 16.62 -24.09
N SER A 60 -10.73 16.89 -24.04
CA SER A 60 -11.71 16.25 -24.92
C SER A 60 -11.50 16.67 -26.37
N ARG A 61 -11.67 15.71 -27.29
CA ARG A 61 -11.64 15.95 -28.75
C ARG A 61 -13.02 15.64 -29.33
N PRO A 62 -13.33 16.12 -30.55
CA PRO A 62 -14.56 15.70 -31.23
C PRO A 62 -14.64 14.16 -31.27
N GLY A 63 -15.69 13.59 -30.66
CA GLY A 63 -15.89 12.14 -30.55
C GLY A 63 -15.32 11.46 -29.29
N THR A 64 -14.49 12.13 -28.48
CA THR A 64 -13.98 11.58 -27.21
C THR A 64 -14.17 12.55 -26.04
N GLN A 65 -14.93 12.12 -25.04
CA GLN A 65 -15.16 12.89 -23.82
C GLN A 65 -14.40 12.26 -22.65
N TYR A 66 -13.61 13.07 -21.95
CA TYR A 66 -12.94 12.64 -20.73
C TYR A 66 -13.74 13.07 -19.50
N LYS A 67 -13.75 12.23 -18.47
CA LYS A 67 -14.26 12.56 -17.13
C LYS A 67 -13.16 12.29 -16.12
N LEU A 68 -12.80 13.32 -15.35
CA LEU A 68 -11.86 13.15 -14.25
C LEU A 68 -12.53 12.41 -13.09
N ARG A 69 -11.82 11.44 -12.55
CA ARG A 69 -12.17 10.76 -11.29
C ARG A 69 -11.10 11.12 -10.26
N GLN A 70 -11.53 11.47 -9.06
CA GLN A 70 -10.61 11.69 -7.96
C GLN A 70 -10.00 10.35 -7.55
N THR A 71 -8.69 10.36 -7.30
CA THR A 71 -7.95 9.24 -6.75
C THR A 71 -7.54 9.58 -5.33
N ASN A 72 -7.61 8.61 -4.41
CA ASN A 72 -7.21 8.81 -3.01
C ASN A 72 -5.76 8.42 -2.79
N LEU A 73 -4.85 9.02 -3.55
CA LEU A 73 -3.40 8.82 -3.40
C LEU A 73 -2.72 10.18 -3.29
N VAL A 74 -2.04 10.39 -2.17
CA VAL A 74 -1.32 11.61 -1.86
C VAL A 74 0.08 11.23 -1.41
N THR A 75 1.08 11.83 -2.04
CA THR A 75 2.50 11.67 -1.73
C THR A 75 3.16 13.04 -1.72
N THR A 76 4.29 13.19 -1.04
CA THR A 76 5.08 14.43 -1.10
C THR A 76 5.98 14.50 -2.32
N ASP A 77 6.27 13.35 -2.92
CA ASP A 77 7.14 13.20 -4.07
C ASP A 77 6.37 12.77 -5.33
N LEU A 78 6.76 13.34 -6.47
CA LEU A 78 6.19 13.05 -7.78
C LEU A 78 6.71 11.72 -8.33
N ASP A 79 7.98 11.35 -8.10
CA ASP A 79 8.53 10.07 -8.56
C ASP A 79 7.80 8.91 -7.89
N GLY A 80 7.52 9.03 -6.58
CA GLY A 80 6.68 8.07 -5.88
C GLY A 80 5.26 7.93 -6.47
N LEU A 81 4.70 9.01 -7.01
CA LEU A 81 3.38 9.00 -7.65
C LEU A 81 3.46 8.40 -9.08
N GLU A 82 4.51 8.71 -9.83
CA GLU A 82 4.78 8.13 -11.15
C GLU A 82 5.05 6.63 -11.06
N ARG A 83 5.72 6.14 -10.02
CA ARG A 83 5.91 4.69 -9.86
C ARG A 83 4.60 3.92 -9.65
N ARG A 84 3.65 4.51 -8.92
CA ARG A 84 2.34 3.88 -8.62
C ARG A 84 1.29 4.10 -9.71
N ARG A 85 1.31 5.25 -10.38
CA ARG A 85 0.25 5.75 -11.27
C ARG A 85 0.76 6.21 -12.64
N GLY A 86 2.06 6.14 -12.86
CA GLY A 86 2.68 6.46 -14.13
C GLY A 86 2.65 5.30 -15.13
N PRO A 87 3.19 5.55 -16.33
CA PRO A 87 3.39 4.53 -17.34
C PRO A 87 4.56 3.63 -16.94
N GLY A 88 4.32 2.35 -16.68
CA GLY A 88 5.39 1.41 -16.33
C GLY A 88 4.84 0.11 -15.75
N ARG A 89 5.75 -0.84 -15.47
CA ARG A 89 5.41 -2.13 -14.85
C ARG A 89 5.19 -2.01 -13.34
N SER A 90 5.74 -0.96 -12.72
CA SER A 90 5.67 -0.74 -11.26
C SER A 90 4.26 -0.38 -10.76
N ASN A 91 3.37 0.08 -11.66
CA ASN A 91 1.98 0.43 -11.30
C ASN A 91 1.09 -0.81 -11.04
N ALA A 92 1.48 -1.98 -11.52
CA ALA A 92 0.72 -3.23 -11.42
C ALA A 92 1.28 -4.16 -10.34
N ALA A 93 2.46 -3.85 -9.81
CA ALA A 93 3.16 -4.69 -8.84
C ALA A 93 3.73 -3.83 -7.70
N PRO A 94 2.88 -3.29 -6.82
CA PRO A 94 3.31 -2.48 -5.68
C PRO A 94 3.94 -3.32 -4.55
N ALA A 95 4.73 -2.67 -3.70
CA ALA A 95 5.32 -3.26 -2.49
C ALA A 95 6.04 -4.62 -2.74
N GLY A 96 5.70 -5.67 -1.99
CA GLY A 96 6.30 -7.01 -2.13
C GLY A 96 6.16 -7.64 -3.53
N TRP A 97 5.23 -7.13 -4.35
CA TRP A 97 5.07 -7.53 -5.75
C TRP A 97 6.06 -6.85 -6.69
N ARG A 98 6.77 -5.80 -6.25
CA ARG A 98 7.74 -5.05 -7.07
C ARG A 98 8.82 -5.92 -7.70
N ARG A 99 9.14 -7.06 -7.07
CA ARG A 99 10.04 -8.08 -7.59
C ARG A 99 9.61 -8.66 -8.95
N TYR A 100 8.35 -8.50 -9.34
CA TYR A 100 7.82 -8.91 -10.64
C TYR A 100 7.77 -7.77 -11.67
N ALA A 101 7.92 -6.52 -11.22
CA ALA A 101 8.03 -5.36 -12.11
C ALA A 101 9.45 -5.21 -12.67
N THR A 102 10.47 -5.56 -11.89
CA THR A 102 11.88 -5.53 -12.28
C THR A 102 12.31 -6.88 -12.85
N ASP A 103 12.79 -6.87 -14.10
CA ASP A 103 13.35 -8.08 -14.75
C ASP A 103 14.67 -8.53 -14.08
N SER A 104 15.36 -7.58 -13.44
CA SER A 104 16.69 -7.75 -12.88
C SER A 104 16.75 -8.50 -11.54
N SER A 105 15.63 -8.60 -10.81
CA SER A 105 15.66 -9.11 -9.44
C SER A 105 15.62 -10.63 -9.34
N ARG A 106 15.42 -11.33 -10.48
CA ARG A 106 15.46 -12.79 -10.54
C ARG A 106 16.05 -13.25 -11.87
N PRO A 107 17.34 -13.65 -11.91
CA PRO A 107 17.94 -14.23 -13.11
C PRO A 107 17.18 -15.48 -13.61
N HIS A 108 16.34 -16.12 -12.78
CA HIS A 108 15.58 -17.32 -13.14
C HIS A 108 14.10 -17.09 -13.50
N LEU A 109 13.51 -15.91 -13.20
CA LEU A 109 12.15 -15.56 -13.67
C LEU A 109 12.20 -14.68 -14.93
N GLY A 110 13.28 -13.90 -15.08
CA GLY A 110 13.61 -13.13 -16.29
C GLY A 110 14.58 -13.84 -17.24
N ALA A 111 15.03 -15.07 -16.90
CA ALA A 111 15.74 -15.90 -17.86
C ALA A 111 14.81 -16.16 -19.04
N THR A 112 15.16 -15.57 -20.18
CA THR A 112 14.65 -16.01 -21.47
C THR A 112 14.79 -17.54 -21.50
N PRO A 113 13.85 -18.29 -22.07
CA PRO A 113 13.93 -19.75 -22.15
C PRO A 113 15.18 -20.28 -22.89
N LEU A 114 15.95 -19.37 -23.52
CA LEU A 114 17.24 -19.61 -24.18
C LEU A 114 18.46 -19.22 -23.31
N GLY A 115 18.24 -18.70 -22.09
CA GLY A 115 19.29 -18.30 -21.16
C GLY A 115 20.07 -19.52 -20.67
N SER A 116 21.38 -19.49 -20.85
CA SER A 116 22.31 -20.59 -20.58
C SER A 116 22.53 -20.92 -19.09
N ASP A 117 21.84 -20.23 -18.18
CA ASP A 117 22.14 -20.28 -16.75
C ASP A 117 21.22 -21.23 -15.99
N LEU A 118 21.27 -22.51 -16.37
CA LEU A 118 20.66 -23.61 -15.62
C LEU A 118 21.37 -23.89 -14.27
N ARG A 119 22.49 -23.20 -13.98
CA ARG A 119 23.27 -23.38 -12.75
C ARG A 119 22.63 -22.73 -11.52
N ASP A 120 21.76 -21.74 -11.69
CA ASP A 120 21.21 -20.97 -10.56
C ASP A 120 19.88 -21.51 -10.00
N ALA A 121 19.19 -22.39 -10.73
CA ALA A 121 17.95 -23.01 -10.24
C ALA A 121 18.17 -23.85 -8.96
N LYS A 122 19.39 -24.38 -8.76
CA LYS A 122 19.73 -25.21 -7.59
C LYS A 122 20.07 -24.40 -6.34
N MET A 123 20.33 -23.09 -6.46
CA MET A 123 20.58 -22.19 -5.31
C MET A 123 19.30 -21.49 -4.80
N ALA A 124 18.25 -21.39 -5.63
CA ALA A 124 16.98 -20.77 -5.24
C ALA A 124 16.15 -21.61 -4.24
N SER A 125 16.37 -22.92 -4.17
CA SER A 125 15.65 -23.84 -3.27
C SER A 125 16.07 -23.73 -1.79
N LYS A 126 17.06 -22.89 -1.44
CA LYS A 126 17.47 -22.65 -0.05
C LYS A 126 16.70 -21.55 0.70
N SER A 127 15.75 -20.86 0.04
CA SER A 127 14.92 -19.82 0.68
C SER A 127 13.50 -20.26 1.04
N GLY A 128 13.13 -21.50 0.73
CA GLY A 128 11.88 -22.10 1.20
C GLY A 128 11.92 -22.32 2.71
N VAL A 129 10.97 -21.69 3.42
CA VAL A 129 10.66 -22.00 4.81
C VAL A 129 10.51 -23.52 4.94
N LYS A 130 11.46 -24.18 5.61
CA LYS A 130 11.27 -25.53 6.08
C LYS A 130 10.19 -25.48 7.15
N THR A 131 9.01 -25.99 6.84
CA THR A 131 8.05 -26.43 7.84
C THR A 131 8.72 -27.50 8.70
N GLU A 132 8.63 -27.31 10.02
CA GLU A 132 9.20 -28.17 11.04
C GLU A 132 8.48 -29.53 11.08
N ALA A 133 8.89 -30.43 10.20
CA ALA A 133 8.70 -31.87 10.35
C ALA A 133 9.86 -32.51 9.59
N GLU A 134 10.55 -33.45 10.24
CA GLU A 134 11.66 -34.25 9.68
C GLU A 134 13.04 -33.56 9.66
N LYS A 135 13.71 -33.61 10.83
CA LYS A 135 15.14 -33.89 10.90
C LYS A 135 15.45 -34.60 12.22
N GLU A 136 15.18 -35.90 12.26
CA GLU A 136 15.85 -36.80 13.20
C GLU A 136 17.25 -37.13 12.67
N ASN A 137 18.19 -37.24 13.62
CA ASN A 137 19.54 -37.80 13.52
C ASN A 137 20.61 -37.03 12.73
N THR A 138 21.39 -36.23 13.46
CA THR A 138 22.78 -36.59 13.79
C THR A 138 23.21 -35.85 15.04
N GLY A 139 23.60 -36.59 16.09
CA GLY A 139 24.04 -36.02 17.35
C GLY A 139 25.44 -35.40 17.27
N ASN A 140 25.62 -34.33 18.03
CA ASN A 140 26.70 -34.26 19.01
C ASN A 140 26.30 -33.25 20.10
N LYS A 141 26.49 -33.69 21.35
CA LYS A 141 26.42 -32.89 22.56
C LYS A 141 27.47 -31.79 22.49
N ASP A 142 27.09 -30.56 22.80
CA ASP A 142 27.75 -29.67 23.76
C ASP A 142 27.09 -28.27 23.68
N GLU A 143 26.82 -27.68 24.86
CA GLU A 143 26.58 -26.24 25.14
C GLU A 143 25.14 -25.67 24.98
N GLU A 144 24.33 -25.82 26.04
CA GLU A 144 23.00 -25.23 26.25
C GLU A 144 22.97 -23.72 26.59
N GLU A 145 24.11 -23.01 26.66
CA GLU A 145 24.14 -21.55 26.97
C GLU A 145 24.29 -20.63 25.74
N GLY A 146 24.51 -21.19 24.54
CA GLY A 146 24.64 -20.43 23.28
C GLY A 146 23.35 -20.31 22.46
N GLN A 147 22.31 -21.07 22.81
CA GLN A 147 21.13 -21.28 21.97
C GLN A 147 20.23 -20.05 21.86
N GLU A 148 20.07 -19.25 22.93
CA GLU A 148 19.21 -18.05 22.90
C GLU A 148 19.75 -16.94 21.97
N LYS A 149 21.08 -16.79 21.88
CA LYS A 149 21.72 -15.79 20.99
C LYS A 149 21.68 -16.22 19.53
N GLU A 150 21.85 -17.50 19.23
CA GLU A 150 21.69 -18.04 17.88
C GLU A 150 20.22 -18.05 17.43
N GLU A 151 19.30 -18.42 18.32
CA GLU A 151 17.87 -18.42 18.04
C GLU A 151 17.36 -16.99 17.81
N GLY A 152 17.81 -16.02 18.61
CA GLY A 152 17.56 -14.60 18.38
C GLY A 152 18.11 -14.12 17.02
N SER A 153 19.29 -14.59 16.61
CA SER A 153 19.89 -14.30 15.30
C SER A 153 19.12 -14.93 14.14
N LEU A 154 18.69 -16.18 14.27
CA LEU A 154 17.88 -16.88 13.27
C LEU A 154 16.47 -16.28 13.17
N ALA A 155 15.84 -15.97 14.29
CA ALA A 155 14.55 -15.29 14.34
C ALA A 155 14.62 -13.90 13.70
N ARG A 156 15.69 -13.15 13.95
CA ARG A 156 15.94 -11.85 13.30
C ARG A 156 16.15 -11.99 11.79
N LYS A 157 16.92 -12.99 11.35
CA LYS A 157 17.09 -13.31 9.91
C LYS A 157 15.77 -13.70 9.26
N ARG A 158 14.95 -14.54 9.93
CA ARG A 158 13.60 -14.92 9.48
C ARG A 158 12.70 -13.69 9.36
N ARG A 159 12.71 -12.79 10.35
CA ARG A 159 11.95 -11.52 10.32
C ARG A 159 12.39 -10.62 9.18
N LYS A 160 13.71 -10.47 8.96
CA LYS A 160 14.25 -9.71 7.82
C LYS A 160 13.80 -10.28 6.47
N LEU A 161 13.81 -11.61 6.31
CA LEU A 161 13.31 -12.27 5.10
C LEU A 161 11.81 -12.07 4.90
N VAL A 162 11.01 -12.08 5.98
CA VAL A 162 9.57 -11.77 5.91
C VAL A 162 9.35 -10.32 5.52
N ALA A 163 10.10 -9.39 6.11
CA ALA A 163 10.03 -7.97 5.80
C ALA A 163 10.38 -7.69 4.33
N ASP A 164 11.51 -8.22 3.83
CA ASP A 164 11.87 -8.16 2.41
C ASP A 164 10.80 -8.80 1.51
N GLY A 165 10.22 -9.91 1.96
CA GLY A 165 9.13 -10.58 1.24
C GLY A 165 7.88 -9.73 1.05
N ARG A 166 7.51 -8.96 2.08
CA ARG A 166 6.25 -8.20 2.16
C ARG A 166 6.36 -6.79 1.60
N PHE A 167 7.47 -6.11 1.88
CA PHE A 167 7.72 -4.72 1.48
C PHE A 167 8.58 -4.62 0.21
N GLY A 168 9.25 -5.71 -0.19
CA GLY A 168 10.21 -5.72 -1.29
C GLY A 168 11.56 -5.11 -0.90
N ALA A 169 12.41 -4.85 -1.91
CA ALA A 169 13.68 -4.14 -1.77
C ALA A 169 13.48 -2.63 -1.50
N ALA A 170 12.58 -2.28 -0.59
CA ALA A 170 12.47 -0.94 -0.03
C ALA A 170 13.65 -0.65 0.92
N GLU A 171 14.84 -1.18 0.61
CA GLU A 171 16.08 -0.90 1.30
C GLU A 171 16.50 0.50 0.85
N ASP A 172 16.43 1.43 1.80
CA ASP A 172 17.09 2.72 1.78
C ASP A 172 16.46 3.81 0.89
N GLY A 173 15.46 4.49 1.45
CA GLY A 173 15.21 5.92 1.22
C GLY A 173 14.47 6.32 -0.06
N ASP A 174 14.58 5.57 -1.15
CA ASP A 174 14.13 6.05 -2.46
C ASP A 174 12.68 5.66 -2.80
N ASP A 175 12.14 4.64 -2.14
CA ASP A 175 10.89 4.05 -2.59
C ASP A 175 9.71 4.48 -1.73
N LEU A 176 9.12 5.60 -2.18
CA LEU A 176 7.74 6.03 -1.93
C LEU A 176 7.61 6.81 -0.61
N MET A 177 7.88 8.11 -0.71
CA MET A 177 7.62 9.16 0.29
C MET A 177 6.13 9.34 0.61
N MET A 178 5.46 8.27 1.04
CA MET A 178 4.12 8.35 1.58
C MET A 178 4.23 8.68 3.05
N GLN A 179 3.74 9.87 3.40
CA GLN A 179 3.86 10.37 4.77
C GLN A 179 2.66 10.04 5.64
N ARG A 180 1.50 9.79 5.02
CA ARG A 180 0.25 9.57 5.73
C ARG A 180 -0.57 8.47 5.07
N PHE A 181 -1.12 7.60 5.90
CA PHE A 181 -2.02 6.54 5.49
C PHE A 181 -3.15 6.39 6.51
N ASP A 182 -4.39 6.52 6.05
CA ASP A 182 -5.60 6.41 6.88
C ASP A 182 -6.45 5.22 6.40
N ALA A 183 -6.73 4.27 7.30
CA ALA A 183 -7.54 3.09 7.04
C ALA A 183 -8.74 3.03 7.99
N PHE A 184 -9.92 2.73 7.44
CA PHE A 184 -11.15 2.53 8.21
C PHE A 184 -11.59 1.08 8.08
N ILE A 185 -11.65 0.33 9.17
CA ILE A 185 -12.07 -1.07 9.12
C ILE A 185 -13.59 -1.09 9.21
N SER A 186 -14.25 -1.63 8.19
CA SER A 186 -15.70 -1.82 8.13
C SER A 186 -16.07 -3.30 7.99
N ASP A 187 -15.12 -4.19 8.25
CA ASP A 187 -15.31 -5.63 8.10
C ASP A 187 -16.23 -6.19 9.18
N PRO A 188 -17.20 -7.04 8.82
CA PRO A 188 -17.96 -7.76 9.82
C PRO A 188 -16.99 -8.59 10.65
N PHE A 189 -17.09 -8.47 11.97
CA PHE A 189 -16.31 -9.30 12.85
C PHE A 189 -16.83 -10.74 12.74
N PRO A 190 -15.95 -11.74 12.63
CA PRO A 190 -16.40 -13.12 12.56
C PRO A 190 -17.22 -13.42 13.82
N ALA A 191 -18.47 -13.87 13.62
CA ALA A 191 -19.31 -14.31 14.73
C ALA A 191 -18.53 -15.38 15.50
N ILE A 192 -18.21 -15.08 16.77
CA ILE A 192 -17.69 -16.08 17.69
C ILE A 192 -18.74 -17.18 17.68
N GLN A 193 -18.42 -18.36 17.15
CA GLN A 193 -19.21 -19.56 17.39
C GLN A 193 -19.21 -19.73 18.91
N ARG A 194 -20.20 -19.14 19.60
CA ARG A 194 -20.50 -19.50 20.97
C ARG A 194 -20.81 -20.97 20.87
N GLY A 195 -19.86 -21.80 21.30
CA GLY A 195 -20.01 -23.24 21.44
C GLY A 195 -21.20 -23.49 22.34
N GLY A 196 -22.38 -23.55 21.74
CA GLY A 196 -23.62 -23.98 22.35
C GLY A 196 -23.49 -25.47 22.56
N ASN A 197 -22.83 -25.83 23.66
CA ASN A 197 -22.87 -27.14 24.28
C ASN A 197 -24.35 -27.51 24.47
N SER A 198 -24.95 -28.15 23.49
CA SER A 198 -26.30 -28.73 23.55
C SER A 198 -26.20 -30.23 23.31
N GLY A 199 -25.36 -30.87 24.14
CA GLY A 199 -25.60 -32.25 24.56
C GLY A 199 -26.86 -32.29 25.42
N ALA A 200 -28.02 -32.19 24.79
CA ALA A 200 -29.30 -32.48 25.40
C ALA A 200 -30.22 -33.08 24.34
N SER A 201 -30.14 -34.39 24.22
CA SER A 201 -31.10 -35.23 23.52
C SER A 201 -32.52 -34.86 23.96
N ARG A 202 -33.40 -34.47 23.03
CA ARG A 202 -34.85 -34.62 23.21
C ARG A 202 -35.53 -34.93 21.88
N PRO A 203 -36.48 -35.88 21.85
CA PRO A 203 -36.82 -36.58 20.62
C PRO A 203 -37.90 -35.84 19.81
N GLN A 204 -37.77 -36.01 18.50
CA GLN A 204 -38.81 -36.18 17.48
C GLN A 204 -40.25 -35.79 17.89
N ALA A 205 -40.71 -34.64 17.40
CA ALA A 205 -42.13 -34.40 17.14
C ALA A 205 -42.28 -33.50 15.90
N ARG A 206 -42.62 -34.18 14.80
CA ARG A 206 -43.15 -33.74 13.52
C ARG A 206 -44.01 -32.47 13.59
N ASN A 207 -43.58 -31.40 12.92
CA ASN A 207 -44.49 -30.56 12.14
C ASN A 207 -43.69 -29.70 11.14
N GLU A 208 -43.89 -30.01 9.86
CA GLU A 208 -43.39 -29.26 8.71
C GLU A 208 -44.36 -28.10 8.46
N THR A 209 -43.87 -26.87 8.63
CA THR A 209 -44.12 -25.66 7.82
C THR A 209 -43.74 -24.44 8.65
N SER A 210 -42.44 -24.20 8.78
CA SER A 210 -41.93 -22.88 9.19
C SER A 210 -41.01 -22.42 8.07
N ALA A 211 -41.50 -21.46 7.29
CA ALA A 211 -40.63 -20.55 6.59
C ALA A 211 -39.86 -19.77 7.67
N GLU A 212 -38.75 -20.34 8.13
CA GLU A 212 -37.80 -19.65 8.98
C GLU A 212 -37.20 -18.54 8.11
N GLN A 213 -37.80 -17.35 8.22
CA GLN A 213 -37.06 -16.11 8.08
C GLN A 213 -35.96 -16.18 9.12
N SER A 214 -34.80 -16.71 8.75
CA SER A 214 -33.57 -16.48 9.47
C SER A 214 -33.42 -14.97 9.53
N ILE A 215 -33.73 -14.39 10.70
CA ILE A 215 -33.43 -13.00 11.00
C ILE A 215 -31.90 -12.96 10.96
N GLU A 216 -31.34 -12.58 9.82
CA GLU A 216 -29.93 -12.24 9.70
C GLU A 216 -29.72 -11.06 10.65
N LEU A 217 -29.31 -11.37 11.87
CA LEU A 217 -28.80 -10.36 12.78
C LEU A 217 -27.67 -9.67 12.04
N PRO A 218 -27.67 -8.34 11.92
CA PRO A 218 -26.62 -7.64 11.20
C PRO A 218 -25.28 -8.04 11.81
N ASP A 219 -24.40 -8.58 10.98
CA ASP A 219 -23.04 -8.94 11.38
C ASP A 219 -22.41 -7.71 12.06
N TRP A 220 -22.01 -7.85 13.32
CA TRP A 220 -21.43 -6.73 14.08
C TRP A 220 -20.08 -6.36 13.45
N ALA A 221 -19.95 -5.11 12.98
CA ALA A 221 -18.70 -4.57 12.47
C ALA A 221 -18.13 -3.55 13.47
N PRO A 222 -16.83 -3.64 13.84
CA PRO A 222 -16.21 -2.68 14.72
C PRO A 222 -15.89 -1.39 13.96
N ASP A 223 -16.11 -0.23 14.59
CA ASP A 223 -15.66 1.06 14.07
C ASP A 223 -14.22 1.32 14.52
N VAL A 224 -13.25 0.89 13.69
CA VAL A 224 -11.82 1.08 13.97
C VAL A 224 -11.19 1.93 12.87
N ARG A 225 -10.60 3.05 13.30
CA ARG A 225 -9.85 3.96 12.42
C ARG A 225 -8.37 3.91 12.79
N LEU A 226 -7.54 3.64 11.78
CA LEU A 226 -6.08 3.65 11.88
C LEU A 226 -5.54 4.82 11.07
N SER A 227 -4.66 5.60 11.67
CA SER A 227 -3.97 6.72 11.02
C SER A 227 -2.48 6.61 11.30
N PHE A 228 -1.71 6.45 10.25
CA PHE A 228 -0.26 6.32 10.29
C PHE A 228 0.36 7.58 9.70
N GLN A 229 1.38 8.11 10.36
CA GLN A 229 2.11 9.30 9.92
C GLN A 229 3.62 9.12 10.12
N GLY A 230 4.42 9.59 9.17
CA GLY A 230 5.88 9.53 9.24
C GLY A 230 6.53 10.15 8.00
N THR A 231 7.85 10.17 7.93
CA THR A 231 8.59 10.62 6.73
C THR A 231 8.54 9.54 5.63
N HIS A 232 8.82 8.30 6.01
CA HIS A 232 8.72 7.10 5.16
C HIS A 232 7.89 6.03 5.86
N LEU A 233 6.58 6.08 5.67
CA LEU A 233 5.63 5.27 6.44
C LEU A 233 5.85 3.76 6.28
N PHE A 234 6.02 3.26 5.05
CA PHE A 234 6.21 1.83 4.81
C PHE A 234 7.61 1.34 5.17
N ALA A 235 8.64 2.18 5.03
CA ALA A 235 9.99 1.85 5.50
C ALA A 235 10.02 1.73 7.02
N GLY A 236 9.34 2.64 7.74
CA GLY A 236 9.19 2.55 9.18
C GLY A 236 8.42 1.30 9.62
N MET A 237 7.31 0.97 8.95
CA MET A 237 6.57 -0.27 9.25
C MET A 237 7.39 -1.53 8.96
N ARG A 238 8.20 -1.52 7.90
CA ARG A 238 9.15 -2.60 7.61
C ARG A 238 10.15 -2.75 8.77
N GLN A 239 10.74 -1.65 9.24
CA GLN A 239 11.68 -1.68 10.36
C GLN A 239 11.04 -2.28 11.63
N LEU A 240 9.79 -1.93 11.94
CA LEU A 240 9.06 -2.53 13.08
C LEU A 240 8.88 -4.05 12.94
N VAL A 241 8.73 -4.57 11.72
CA VAL A 241 8.69 -6.01 11.46
C VAL A 241 10.07 -6.65 11.64
N GLU A 242 11.14 -5.99 11.16
CA GLU A 242 12.51 -6.47 11.33
C GLU A 242 12.92 -6.52 12.81
N GLU A 243 12.54 -5.52 13.60
CA GLU A 243 12.75 -5.43 15.04
C GLU A 243 11.84 -6.38 15.83
N GLY A 244 10.80 -6.93 15.20
CA GLY A 244 9.91 -7.94 15.79
C GLY A 244 8.82 -7.36 16.69
N VAL A 245 8.61 -6.05 16.62
CA VAL A 245 7.49 -5.36 17.27
C VAL A 245 6.17 -5.74 16.60
N VAL A 246 6.20 -5.98 15.29
CA VAL A 246 5.03 -6.37 14.49
C VAL A 246 5.28 -7.70 13.79
N ASP A 247 4.32 -8.63 13.85
CA ASP A 247 4.38 -9.89 13.11
C ASP A 247 4.03 -9.68 11.63
N GLY A 248 5.05 -9.60 10.78
CA GLY A 248 4.90 -9.43 9.33
C GLY A 248 4.14 -10.56 8.63
N ARG A 249 3.96 -11.74 9.24
CA ARG A 249 3.17 -12.83 8.64
C ARG A 249 1.68 -12.57 8.72
N LYS A 250 1.22 -11.99 9.83
CA LYS A 250 -0.18 -11.64 10.11
C LYS A 250 -0.58 -10.27 9.57
N MET A 251 0.40 -9.48 9.15
CA MET A 251 0.17 -8.16 8.57
C MET A 251 -0.67 -8.26 7.28
N PRO A 252 -1.78 -7.52 7.16
CA PRO A 252 -2.57 -7.52 5.94
C PRO A 252 -1.84 -6.75 4.83
N GLY A 253 -2.05 -7.12 3.57
CA GLY A 253 -1.29 -6.53 2.47
C GLY A 253 -1.59 -5.04 2.23
N TRP A 254 -2.78 -4.54 2.59
CA TRP A 254 -3.04 -3.09 2.57
C TRP A 254 -2.10 -2.30 3.49
N MET A 255 -1.55 -2.92 4.53
CA MET A 255 -0.58 -2.32 5.44
C MET A 255 0.85 -2.39 4.90
N THR A 256 1.12 -3.17 3.85
CA THR A 256 2.46 -3.25 3.23
C THR A 256 2.62 -2.27 2.06
N GLY A 257 1.58 -1.48 1.76
CA GLY A 257 1.60 -0.49 0.69
C GLY A 257 1.19 -1.02 -0.68
N GLU A 258 0.56 -2.20 -0.73
CA GLU A 258 0.06 -2.81 -1.97
C GLU A 258 -1.21 -2.14 -2.52
N ALA A 259 -1.94 -1.41 -1.68
CA ALA A 259 -3.26 -0.89 -2.03
C ALA A 259 -3.23 0.37 -2.92
N ASP A 260 -2.05 0.99 -3.12
CA ASP A 260 -1.85 2.20 -3.92
C ASP A 260 -2.84 3.35 -3.63
N VAL A 261 -3.24 3.46 -2.36
CA VAL A 261 -4.07 4.55 -1.83
C VAL A 261 -3.50 5.04 -0.51
N SER A 262 -3.70 6.32 -0.21
CA SER A 262 -3.37 6.93 1.09
C SER A 262 -4.58 6.93 2.04
N VAL A 263 -5.80 6.81 1.53
CA VAL A 263 -7.03 6.79 2.34
C VAL A 263 -8.03 5.77 1.77
N GLY A 264 -8.53 4.87 2.62
CA GLY A 264 -9.51 3.88 2.19
C GLY A 264 -10.23 3.16 3.32
N ALA A 265 -11.32 2.48 2.99
CA ALA A 265 -12.02 1.57 3.89
C ALA A 265 -11.59 0.14 3.61
N VAL A 266 -11.32 -0.64 4.65
CA VAL A 266 -11.03 -2.07 4.55
C VAL A 266 -12.36 -2.81 4.61
N LYS A 267 -12.66 -3.51 3.50
CA LYS A 267 -13.80 -4.39 3.34
C LYS A 267 -13.38 -5.70 2.65
N ASP A 268 -13.83 -6.82 3.19
CA ASP A 268 -13.46 -8.19 2.84
C ASP A 268 -11.94 -8.41 2.91
N GLY A 269 -11.27 -7.81 3.91
CA GLY A 269 -9.82 -7.85 4.08
C GLY A 269 -9.02 -7.06 3.02
N ARG A 270 -9.69 -6.34 2.12
CA ARG A 270 -9.07 -5.53 1.07
C ARG A 270 -9.39 -4.06 1.24
N MET A 271 -8.45 -3.22 0.86
CA MET A 271 -8.68 -1.79 0.87
C MET A 271 -9.50 -1.37 -0.36
N LYS A 272 -10.63 -0.73 -0.11
CA LYS A 272 -11.50 -0.12 -1.10
C LYS A 272 -11.42 1.40 -0.96
N THR A 273 -11.30 2.07 -2.10
CA THR A 273 -11.33 3.52 -2.18
C THR A 273 -12.75 4.00 -1.86
N TRP A 274 -12.91 4.90 -0.90
CA TRP A 274 -14.20 5.54 -0.64
C TRP A 274 -14.50 6.53 -1.78
N TYR A 275 -15.73 6.50 -2.30
CA TYR A 275 -16.27 7.44 -3.30
C TYR A 275 -17.42 8.23 -2.69
#